data_AF-A0A914NC63-F1
#
_entry.id   AF-A0A914NC63-F1
#
_cell.length_a   1.000
_cell.length_b   1.000
_cell.length_c   1.000
_cell.angle_alpha   90.00
_cell.angle_beta   90.00
_cell.angle_gamma   90.00
#
_symmetry.space_group_name_H-M   'P 1'
#
loop_
_entity.id
_entity.type
_entity.pdbx_description
1 polymer ?
#
loop_
_entity_poly.entity_id
_entity_poly.type
_entity_poly.pdbx_seq_one_letter_code
_entity_poly.pdbx_strand_id
1 'polypeptide(L)'
;MKKLADPGRSSDIRSFDIFCTDVKGTDYEINVRGLSKAVDPEKCYFKQKSGDQLLVMLKKVRENESWGSLLKIDKKEQKTPKFDKDEDPQASLMNMMKQMYDEGDDEMKRTIRKSWYEAQNKKTTSEMDF
;
A
#
# COMPACT_ATOMS: atom_id res chain seq x y z
N MET A 1 3.57 41.11 -5.44
CA MET A 1 4.24 40.23 -4.45
C MET A 1 3.34 40.12 -3.23
N LYS A 2 2.75 38.95 -2.95
CA LYS A 2 2.02 38.71 -1.69
C LYS A 2 2.51 37.39 -1.11
N LYS A 3 3.27 37.48 -0.01
CA LYS A 3 3.59 36.34 0.86
C LYS A 3 2.37 36.04 1.70
N LEU A 4 1.90 34.80 1.64
CA LEU A 4 0.95 34.20 2.57
C LEU A 4 1.69 33.07 3.27
N ALA A 5 2.33 33.36 4.40
CA ALA A 5 2.78 32.35 5.33
C ALA A 5 2.85 32.96 6.74
N ASP A 6 1.99 32.45 7.61
CA ASP A 6 1.89 32.72 9.03
C ASP A 6 3.06 31.99 9.76
N PRO A 7 3.86 32.63 10.63
CA PRO A 7 5.15 32.08 11.07
C PRO A 7 5.07 30.92 12.10
N GLY A 8 3.90 30.32 12.32
CA GLY A 8 3.67 29.31 13.37
C GLY A 8 3.20 27.93 12.92
N ARG A 9 2.96 27.70 11.62
CA ARG A 9 2.47 26.40 11.12
C ARG A 9 3.56 25.74 10.30
N SER A 10 4.27 24.75 10.87
CA SER A 10 5.10 23.83 10.08
C SER A 10 4.15 23.03 9.19
N SER A 11 3.81 23.58 8.03
CA SER A 11 3.08 22.87 6.99
C SER A 11 4.05 21.88 6.36
N ASP A 12 4.19 20.72 7.00
CA ASP A 12 4.82 19.54 6.41
C ASP A 12 4.11 19.22 5.08
N ILE A 13 4.66 19.67 3.95
CA ILE A 13 4.08 19.41 2.64
C ILE A 13 4.33 17.95 2.29
N ARG A 14 3.24 17.21 2.05
CA ARG A 14 3.24 15.77 1.77
C ARG A 14 2.52 15.45 0.46
N SER A 15 2.63 16.35 -0.51
CA SER A 15 1.94 16.28 -1.79
C SER A 15 2.69 17.10 -2.83
N PHE A 16 2.52 16.74 -4.10
CA PHE A 16 2.99 17.53 -5.23
C PHE A 16 2.09 17.32 -6.45
N ASP A 17 2.08 18.30 -7.33
CA ASP A 17 1.36 18.28 -8.61
C ASP A 17 2.33 18.59 -9.74
N ILE A 18 2.23 17.85 -10.84
CA ILE A 18 3.01 18.12 -12.05
C ILE A 18 2.08 18.12 -13.25
N PHE A 19 2.24 19.15 -14.06
CA PHE A 19 1.56 19.33 -15.33
C PHE A 19 2.62 19.35 -16.42
N CYS A 20 2.48 18.48 -17.41
CA CYS A 20 3.35 18.41 -18.58
C CYS A 20 2.46 18.48 -19.81
N THR A 21 2.65 19.50 -20.65
CA THR A 21 1.89 19.69 -21.88
C THR A 21 2.69 19.26 -23.09
N ASP A 22 2.00 18.84 -24.16
CA ASP A 22 2.58 18.51 -25.47
C ASP A 22 3.69 17.44 -25.43
N VAL A 23 3.54 16.44 -24.55
CA VAL A 23 4.40 15.25 -24.59
C VAL A 23 3.89 14.35 -25.70
N LYS A 24 4.47 14.50 -26.90
CA LYS A 24 4.02 13.85 -28.15
C LYS A 24 2.55 14.19 -28.50
N GLY A 25 2.16 15.45 -28.33
CA GLY A 25 0.79 15.90 -28.59
C GLY A 25 -0.23 15.46 -27.54
N THR A 26 0.21 14.96 -26.39
CA THR A 26 -0.65 14.61 -25.24
C THR A 26 -0.23 15.36 -24.00
N ASP A 27 -1.22 15.86 -23.26
CA ASP A 27 -1.01 16.52 -21.96
C ASP A 27 -1.17 15.50 -20.83
N TYR A 28 -0.28 15.58 -19.84
CA TYR A 28 -0.25 14.70 -18.69
C TYR A 28 -0.29 15.50 -17.39
N GLU A 29 -1.12 15.03 -16.46
CA GLU A 29 -1.19 15.53 -15.10
C GLU A 29 -0.88 14.41 -14.10
N ILE A 30 -0.03 14.72 -13.12
CA ILE A 30 0.29 13.83 -12.02
C ILE A 30 -0.04 14.54 -10.72
N ASN A 31 -1.02 14.01 -10.00
CA ASN A 31 -1.42 14.47 -8.68
C ASN A 31 -1.01 13.44 -7.63
N VAL A 32 -0.09 13.80 -6.72
CA VAL A 32 0.33 12.92 -5.64
C VAL A 32 -0.02 13.54 -4.30
N ARG A 33 -0.73 12.76 -3.48
CA ARG A 33 -1.14 13.11 -2.12
C ARG A 33 -0.67 12.03 -1.15
N GLY A 34 -0.42 12.41 0.10
CA GLY A 34 -0.09 11.44 1.15
C GLY A 34 1.31 10.84 1.03
N LEU A 35 2.31 11.66 0.68
CA LEU A 35 3.71 11.24 0.73
C LEU A 35 4.05 10.70 2.12
N SER A 36 4.89 9.66 2.14
CA SER A 36 5.32 9.00 3.37
C SER A 36 5.84 10.01 4.39
N LYS A 37 6.70 10.93 3.93
CA LYS A 37 7.27 12.02 4.74
C LYS A 37 7.10 13.37 4.08
N ALA A 38 7.34 14.41 4.86
CA ALA A 38 7.35 15.78 4.41
C ALA A 38 8.52 16.06 3.45
N VAL A 39 8.26 16.89 2.44
CA VAL A 39 9.24 17.36 1.47
C VAL A 39 9.42 18.87 1.57
N ASP A 40 10.62 19.34 1.25
CA ASP A 40 10.99 20.75 1.19
C ASP A 40 10.72 21.27 -0.23
N PRO A 41 9.64 22.03 -0.48
CA PRO A 41 9.23 22.41 -1.82
C PRO A 41 10.27 23.27 -2.53
N GLU A 42 11.02 24.10 -1.80
CA GLU A 42 12.00 25.02 -2.38
C GLU A 42 13.19 24.27 -3.00
N LYS A 43 13.44 23.05 -2.54
CA LYS A 43 14.52 22.17 -3.03
C LYS A 43 13.99 21.02 -3.87
N CYS A 44 12.68 20.93 -4.11
CA CYS A 44 12.09 19.98 -5.03
C CYS A 44 12.14 20.55 -6.45
N TYR A 45 12.38 19.70 -7.45
CA TYR A 45 12.34 20.10 -8.85
C TYR A 45 11.95 18.92 -9.74
N PHE A 46 11.53 19.23 -10.97
CA PHE A 46 11.34 18.22 -11.99
C PHE A 46 12.06 18.62 -13.27
N LYS A 47 12.42 17.63 -14.09
CA LYS A 47 13.08 17.85 -15.38
C LYS A 47 12.65 16.76 -16.36
N GLN A 48 12.30 17.16 -17.57
CA GLN A 48 12.12 16.23 -18.68
C GLN A 48 13.49 15.68 -19.12
N LYS A 49 13.59 14.36 -19.22
CA LYS A 49 14.77 13.65 -19.72
C LYS A 49 14.58 13.33 -21.20
N SER A 50 15.60 12.74 -21.81
CA SER A 50 15.54 12.31 -23.21
C SER A 50 14.36 11.37 -23.44
N GLY A 51 13.58 11.62 -24.49
CA GLY A 51 12.38 10.83 -24.80
C GLY A 51 11.20 11.15 -23.90
N ASP A 52 10.49 10.12 -23.43
CA ASP A 52 9.20 10.24 -22.72
C ASP A 52 9.34 10.12 -21.20
N GLN A 53 10.51 10.47 -20.66
CA GLN A 53 10.80 10.30 -19.23
C GLN A 53 10.79 11.63 -18.48
N LEU A 54 10.15 11.61 -17.30
CA LEU A 54 10.13 12.74 -16.37
C LEU A 54 10.91 12.36 -15.11
N LEU A 55 11.94 13.15 -14.77
CA LEU A 55 12.64 13.03 -13.50
C LEU A 55 12.01 14.00 -12.50
N VAL A 56 11.50 13.46 -11.39
CA VAL A 56 10.97 14.24 -10.27
C VAL A 56 11.87 14.03 -9.06
N MET A 57 12.43 15.12 -8.53
CA MET A 57 13.35 15.12 -7.41
C MET A 57 12.68 15.77 -6.21
N LEU A 58 12.49 14.97 -5.16
CA LEU A 58 11.84 15.41 -3.93
C LEU A 58 12.88 15.44 -2.80
N LYS A 59 13.19 16.62 -2.25
CA LYS A 59 14.05 16.76 -1.08
C LYS A 59 13.23 16.54 0.18
N LYS A 60 13.63 15.58 1.01
CA LYS A 60 13.03 15.34 2.33
C LYS A 60 13.33 16.53 3.25
N VAL A 61 12.37 16.93 4.08
CA VAL A 61 12.59 17.98 5.10
C VAL A 61 13.60 17.51 6.14
N ARG A 62 13.49 16.24 6.57
CA ARG A 62 14.41 15.64 7.54
C ARG A 62 15.50 14.84 6.83
N GLU A 63 16.74 15.17 7.15
CA GLU A 63 17.90 14.44 6.67
C GLU A 63 18.06 13.12 7.46
N ASN A 64 18.66 12.11 6.84
CA ASN A 64 18.86 10.76 7.40
C ASN A 64 17.58 9.92 7.64
N GLU A 65 16.39 10.37 7.19
CA GLU A 65 15.20 9.50 7.15
C GLU A 65 15.13 8.68 5.85
N SER A 66 15.04 7.36 5.97
CA SER A 66 14.74 6.47 4.84
C SER A 66 13.23 6.49 4.54
N TRP A 67 12.88 6.33 3.25
CA TRP A 67 11.48 6.15 2.84
C TRP A 67 11.31 4.70 2.43
N GLY A 68 10.49 3.95 3.17
CA GLY A 68 10.14 2.58 2.79
C GLY A 68 9.14 2.51 1.63
N SER A 69 8.45 3.62 1.36
CA SER A 69 7.50 3.79 0.26
C SER A 69 7.38 5.27 -0.09
N LEU A 70 7.00 5.58 -1.33
CA LEU A 70 6.70 6.95 -1.76
C LEU A 70 5.47 7.51 -1.04
N LEU A 71 4.41 6.70 -0.95
CA LEU A 71 3.15 7.05 -0.28
C LEU A 71 3.11 6.43 1.12
N LYS A 72 2.33 7.05 2.00
CA LYS A 72 1.84 6.36 3.20
C LYS A 72 0.89 5.26 2.74
N ILE A 73 1.44 4.07 2.56
CA ILE A 73 0.63 2.87 2.46
C ILE A 73 0.28 2.54 3.89
N ASP A 74 -0.99 2.70 4.25
CA ASP A 74 -1.55 2.06 5.45
C ASP A 74 -1.52 0.55 5.19
N LYS A 75 -0.33 -0.04 5.34
CA LYS A 75 -0.21 -1.48 5.42
C LYS A 75 -1.00 -1.85 6.67
N LYS A 76 -2.23 -2.33 6.49
CA LYS A 76 -2.81 -3.24 7.48
C LYS A 76 -1.79 -4.36 7.57
N GLU A 77 -0.96 -4.30 8.61
CA GLU A 77 0.01 -5.36 8.89
C GLU A 77 -0.80 -6.65 8.87
N GLN A 78 -0.53 -7.52 7.89
CA GLN A 78 -1.01 -8.89 7.93
C GLN A 78 -0.31 -9.49 9.14
N LYS A 79 -0.99 -9.44 10.29
CA LYS A 79 -0.52 -10.06 11.51
C LYS A 79 -0.39 -11.53 11.18
N THR A 80 0.81 -12.07 11.37
CA THR A 80 1.01 -13.51 11.32
C THR A 80 0.06 -14.15 12.33
N PRO A 81 -0.84 -15.04 11.90
CA PRO A 81 -1.82 -15.63 12.79
C PRO A 81 -1.07 -16.42 13.87
N LYS A 82 -1.50 -16.25 15.12
CA LYS A 82 -0.86 -16.90 16.27
C LYS A 82 -1.23 -18.38 16.24
N PHE A 83 -0.23 -19.25 16.32
CA PHE A 83 -0.43 -20.69 16.45
C PHE A 83 -0.29 -21.08 17.92
N ASP A 84 -1.41 -21.29 18.59
CA ASP A 84 -1.42 -21.87 19.92
C ASP A 84 -1.29 -23.40 19.79
N LYS A 85 -0.21 -23.93 20.39
CA LYS A 85 0.20 -25.35 20.28
C LYS A 85 -0.56 -26.28 21.23
N ASP A 86 -1.40 -25.72 22.10
CA ASP A 86 -2.09 -26.43 23.18
C ASP A 86 -3.54 -26.81 22.83
N GLU A 87 -4.05 -26.39 21.67
CA GLU A 87 -5.38 -26.77 21.17
C GLU A 87 -5.32 -27.94 20.18
N ASP A 88 -6.40 -28.74 20.14
CA ASP A 88 -6.57 -29.81 19.16
C ASP A 88 -6.23 -29.31 17.74
N PRO A 89 -5.45 -30.06 16.93
CA PRO A 89 -4.95 -29.58 15.64
C PRO A 89 -6.03 -29.06 14.68
N GLN A 90 -7.24 -29.60 14.80
CA GLN A 90 -8.39 -29.22 14.00
C GLN A 90 -9.04 -27.89 14.46
N ALA A 91 -9.03 -27.62 15.77
CA ALA A 91 -9.51 -26.36 16.35
C ALA A 91 -8.51 -25.22 16.09
N SER A 92 -7.21 -25.48 16.26
CA SER A 92 -6.13 -24.51 15.99
C SER A 92 -6.13 -24.06 14.52
N LEU A 93 -6.34 -24.99 13.58
CA LEU A 93 -6.47 -24.68 12.17
C LEU A 93 -7.73 -23.84 11.86
N MET A 94 -8.86 -24.15 12.50
CA MET A 94 -10.11 -23.41 12.31
C MET A 94 -10.00 -21.97 12.84
N ASN A 95 -9.36 -21.79 13.99
CA ASN A 95 -9.11 -20.47 14.57
C ASN A 95 -8.17 -19.64 13.68
N MET A 96 -7.12 -20.26 13.13
CA MET A 96 -6.21 -19.63 12.16
C MET A 96 -6.94 -19.19 10.89
N MET A 97 -7.77 -20.06 10.30
CA MET A 97 -8.54 -19.71 9.09
C MET A 97 -9.54 -18.59 9.36
N LYS A 98 -10.17 -18.59 10.54
CA LYS A 98 -11.09 -17.53 10.97
C LYS A 98 -10.38 -16.18 11.10
N GLN A 99 -9.21 -16.16 11.74
CA GLN A 99 -8.39 -14.94 11.84
C GLN A 99 -7.97 -14.43 10.45
N MET A 100 -7.54 -15.31 9.55
CA MET A 100 -7.22 -14.93 8.17
C MET A 100 -8.43 -14.41 7.39
N TYR A 101 -9.64 -14.90 7.67
CA TYR A 101 -10.86 -14.38 7.07
C TYR A 101 -11.24 -13.02 7.64
N ASP A 102 -11.23 -12.84 8.95
CA ASP A 102 -11.68 -11.60 9.60
C ASP A 102 -10.70 -10.44 9.32
N GLU A 103 -9.40 -10.73 9.23
CA GLU A 103 -8.35 -9.73 9.03
C GLU A 103 -7.91 -9.57 7.55
N GLY A 104 -8.27 -10.51 6.68
CA GLY A 104 -7.88 -10.54 5.27
C GLY A 104 -8.59 -9.53 4.38
N ASP A 105 -7.94 -9.17 3.26
CA ASP A 105 -8.55 -8.43 2.17
C ASP A 105 -9.57 -9.29 1.38
N ASP A 106 -10.36 -8.66 0.51
CA ASP A 106 -11.44 -9.35 -0.21
C ASP A 106 -10.93 -10.46 -1.15
N GLU A 107 -9.67 -10.40 -1.56
CA GLU A 107 -9.03 -11.39 -2.44
C GLU A 107 -8.58 -12.63 -1.65
N MET A 108 -7.96 -12.44 -0.49
CA MET A 108 -7.57 -13.50 0.44
C MET A 108 -8.81 -14.25 0.96
N LYS A 109 -9.88 -13.53 1.31
CA LYS A 109 -11.18 -14.12 1.69
C LYS A 109 -11.75 -15.02 0.62
N ARG A 110 -11.67 -14.63 -0.65
CA ARG A 110 -12.15 -15.46 -1.78
C ARG A 110 -11.33 -16.74 -1.92
N THR A 111 -10.02 -16.64 -1.76
CA THR A 111 -9.09 -17.78 -1.87
C THR A 111 -9.33 -18.79 -0.76
N ILE A 112 -9.46 -18.34 0.50
CA ILE A 112 -9.74 -19.22 1.65
C ILE A 112 -11.09 -19.93 1.49
N ARG A 113 -12.16 -19.21 1.08
CA ARG A 113 -13.46 -19.85 0.81
C ARG A 113 -13.37 -20.93 -0.26
N LYS A 114 -12.63 -20.66 -1.35
CA LYS A 114 -12.45 -21.61 -2.44
C LYS A 114 -11.71 -22.86 -1.97
N SER A 115 -10.60 -22.70 -1.26
CA SER A 115 -9.82 -23.83 -0.72
C SER A 115 -10.58 -24.63 0.34
N TRP A 116 -11.41 -24.00 1.18
CA TRP A 116 -12.23 -24.72 2.16
C TRP A 116 -13.35 -25.51 1.49
N TYR A 117 -14.04 -24.91 0.51
CA TYR A 117 -15.06 -25.59 -0.29
C TYR A 117 -14.46 -26.78 -1.07
N GLU A 118 -13.29 -26.61 -1.69
CA GLU A 118 -12.57 -27.68 -2.38
C GLU A 118 -12.10 -28.78 -1.40
N ALA A 119 -11.62 -28.42 -0.21
CA ALA A 119 -11.20 -29.40 0.81
C ALA A 119 -12.38 -30.19 1.40
N GLN A 120 -13.54 -29.55 1.58
CA GLN A 120 -14.76 -30.22 2.04
C GLN A 120 -15.34 -31.13 0.95
N ASN A 121 -15.38 -30.66 -0.30
CA ASN A 121 -15.81 -31.49 -1.44
C ASN A 121 -14.88 -32.69 -1.68
N LYS A 122 -13.56 -32.54 -1.49
CA LYS A 122 -12.62 -33.67 -1.58
C LYS A 122 -12.81 -34.69 -0.47
N LYS A 123 -13.19 -34.25 0.74
CA LYS A 123 -13.54 -35.17 1.84
C LYS A 123 -14.84 -35.93 1.57
N THR A 124 -15.84 -35.30 0.96
CA THR A 124 -17.09 -35.99 0.57
C THR A 124 -16.91 -36.97 -0.60
N THR A 125 -15.92 -36.76 -1.48
CA THR A 125 -15.59 -37.75 -2.54
C THR A 125 -14.88 -38.98 -1.99
N SER A 126 -14.15 -38.87 -0.87
CA SER A 126 -13.47 -40.03 -0.24
C SER A 126 -14.35 -40.91 0.67
N GLU A 127 -15.63 -40.56 0.87
CA GLU A 127 -16.59 -41.33 1.69
C GLU A 127 -17.60 -42.16 0.87
N MET A 128 -17.49 -42.21 -0.46
CA MET A 128 -18.34 -43.06 -1.33
C MET A 128 -17.56 -44.17 -2.06
N ASP A 129 -16.49 -44.67 -1.46
CA ASP A 129 -15.83 -45.93 -1.89
C ASP A 129 -15.70 -46.88 -0.68
N PHE A 130 -16.77 -47.60 -0.37
CA PHE A 130 -16.77 -48.91 0.31
C PHE A 130 -18.02 -49.69 -0.05
#